data_AF-A0A554IY64-F1
#
_entry.id   AF-A0A554IY64-F1
#
_cell.length_a   1.000
_cell.length_b   1.000
_cell.length_c   1.000
_cell.angle_alpha   90.00
_cell.angle_beta   90.00
_cell.angle_gamma   90.00
#
_symmetry.space_group_name_H-M   'P 1'
#
loop_
_entity.id
_entity.type
_entity.pdbx_description
1 polymer ?
#
loop_
_entity_poly.entity_id
_entity_poly.type
_entity_poly.pdbx_seq_one_letter_code
_entity_poly.pdbx_strand_id
1 'polypeptide(L)'
;MPETTNKRVVSRSTQDFVPVSEVRDGIVVLKEGGLRAVLLASSINFALKSEDEQTAFIVQFQNFLNSLDFSVQIFVQSRMLDIRPYVATLEVQYKQQLDDLMRIQIREYIEFIKSFTEAANIMTKNFFVVVPYAPAVITKKNGPASYLPFGAGKKTTEEENRSFEEQVSQLEQRISIVQQGLVRTGVRTVQLGTEEAIELLYKMFNPGEDGKPMPVPGQE
;
A
#
# COMPACT_ATOMS: atom_id res chain seq x y z
N MET A 1 28.77 -11.09 -49.21
CA MET A 1 28.37 -10.03 -48.25
C MET A 1 27.26 -10.61 -47.38
N PRO A 2 27.36 -10.62 -46.04
CA PRO A 2 26.27 -11.09 -45.21
C PRO A 2 25.34 -9.92 -44.83
N GLU A 3 24.05 -10.11 -45.01
CA GLU A 3 23.01 -9.16 -44.60
C GLU A 3 22.94 -9.11 -43.07
N THR A 4 23.08 -7.91 -42.51
CA THR A 4 22.89 -7.68 -41.07
C THR A 4 21.40 -7.53 -40.79
N THR A 5 20.76 -8.59 -40.29
CA THR A 5 19.38 -8.53 -39.79
C THR A 5 19.35 -7.68 -38.53
N ASN A 6 18.89 -6.43 -38.65
CA ASN A 6 18.71 -5.52 -37.53
C ASN A 6 17.55 -6.01 -36.64
N LYS A 7 17.87 -6.77 -35.60
CA LYS A 7 16.91 -7.26 -34.60
C LYS A 7 16.53 -6.07 -33.71
N ARG A 8 15.44 -5.37 -34.06
CA ARG A 8 14.85 -4.33 -33.22
C ARG A 8 14.56 -4.92 -31.83
N VAL A 9 15.24 -4.41 -30.82
CA VAL A 9 14.93 -4.71 -29.43
C VAL A 9 13.54 -4.16 -29.16
N VAL A 10 12.54 -5.04 -29.06
CA VAL A 10 11.20 -4.67 -28.60
C VAL A 10 11.35 -4.27 -27.14
N SER A 11 11.35 -2.96 -26.87
CA SER A 11 11.33 -2.44 -25.51
C SER A 11 10.03 -2.89 -24.84
N ARG A 12 10.13 -3.77 -23.84
CA ARG A 12 8.98 -4.07 -22.97
C ARG A 12 8.55 -2.78 -22.32
N SER A 13 7.26 -2.51 -22.29
CA SER A 13 6.77 -1.26 -21.70
C SER A 13 6.96 -1.36 -20.18
N THR A 14 7.20 -0.24 -19.50
CA THR A 14 7.41 -0.22 -18.05
C THR A 14 6.24 -0.83 -17.27
N GLN A 15 5.04 -0.85 -17.87
CA GLN A 15 3.83 -1.49 -17.35
C GLN A 15 3.94 -3.03 -17.27
N ASP A 16 4.82 -3.66 -18.04
CA ASP A 16 5.08 -5.10 -17.96
C ASP A 16 5.78 -5.49 -16.64
N PHE A 17 6.49 -4.55 -16.00
CA PHE A 17 7.18 -4.78 -14.72
C PHE A 17 6.27 -4.67 -13.50
N VAL A 18 5.10 -4.05 -13.62
CA VAL A 18 4.14 -3.96 -12.51
C VAL A 18 3.39 -5.28 -12.41
N PRO A 19 3.52 -6.06 -11.33
CA PRO A 19 2.87 -7.38 -11.19
C PRO A 19 1.37 -7.26 -10.85
N VAL A 20 0.85 -6.04 -10.72
CA VAL A 20 -0.55 -5.74 -10.41
C VAL A 20 -1.36 -5.68 -11.71
N SER A 21 -2.49 -6.38 -11.72
CA SER A 21 -3.49 -6.34 -12.78
C SER A 21 -4.46 -5.19 -12.54
N GLU A 22 -5.05 -5.13 -11.35
CA GLU A 22 -6.02 -4.11 -10.95
C GLU A 22 -6.09 -3.98 -9.43
N VAL A 23 -6.77 -2.93 -8.96
CA VAL A 23 -7.17 -2.78 -7.56
C VAL A 23 -8.69 -2.69 -7.53
N ARG A 24 -9.33 -3.64 -6.85
CA ARG A 24 -10.79 -3.76 -6.74
C ARG A 24 -11.18 -3.82 -5.27
N ASP A 25 -12.03 -2.90 -4.83
CA ASP A 25 -12.52 -2.83 -3.44
C ASP A 25 -11.39 -2.85 -2.38
N GLY A 26 -10.30 -2.11 -2.63
CA GLY A 26 -9.11 -2.07 -1.76
C GLY A 26 -8.22 -3.32 -1.80
N ILE A 27 -8.53 -4.28 -2.67
CA ILE A 27 -7.75 -5.52 -2.86
C ILE A 27 -6.93 -5.40 -4.13
N VAL A 28 -5.64 -5.64 -4.00
CA VAL A 28 -4.70 -5.64 -5.13
C VAL A 28 -4.71 -7.02 -5.76
N VAL A 29 -5.13 -7.09 -7.02
CA VAL A 29 -5.17 -8.32 -7.83
C VAL A 29 -3.89 -8.38 -8.65
N LEU A 30 -3.11 -9.43 -8.47
CA LEU A 30 -1.88 -9.67 -9.24
C LEU A 30 -2.20 -10.28 -10.61
N LYS A 31 -1.33 -10.06 -11.59
CA LYS A 31 -1.46 -10.64 -12.95
C LYS A 31 -1.51 -12.19 -12.95
N GLU A 32 -0.92 -12.81 -11.94
CA GLU A 32 -0.96 -14.27 -11.74
C GLU A 32 -2.23 -14.76 -11.00
N GLY A 33 -3.17 -13.87 -10.68
CA GLY A 33 -4.44 -14.17 -9.99
C GLY A 33 -4.37 -14.18 -8.47
N GLY A 34 -3.20 -13.95 -7.87
CA GLY A 34 -3.08 -13.78 -6.42
C GLY A 34 -3.71 -12.48 -5.92
N LEU A 35 -4.28 -12.49 -4.72
CA LEU A 35 -4.85 -11.33 -4.06
C LEU A 35 -3.93 -10.82 -2.95
N ARG A 36 -3.88 -9.51 -2.76
CA ARG A 36 -3.15 -8.86 -1.66
C ARG A 36 -4.04 -7.81 -1.03
N ALA A 37 -4.22 -7.90 0.28
CA ALA A 37 -4.75 -6.80 1.07
C ALA A 37 -3.60 -6.06 1.74
N VAL A 38 -3.71 -4.74 1.83
CA VAL A 38 -2.70 -3.89 2.48
C VAL A 38 -3.35 -3.24 3.69
N LEU A 39 -2.75 -3.45 4.86
CA LEU A 39 -3.19 -2.86 6.11
C LEU A 39 -2.21 -1.76 6.50
N LEU A 40 -2.69 -0.54 6.75
CA LEU A 40 -1.94 0.50 7.43
C LEU A 40 -1.92 0.17 8.94
N ALA A 41 -0.74 0.19 9.54
CA ALA A 41 -0.51 -0.14 10.95
C ALA A 41 -0.03 1.07 11.75
N SER A 42 -0.51 1.20 12.98
CA SER A 42 0.00 2.19 13.93
C SER A 42 1.35 1.77 14.51
N SER A 43 2.11 2.72 15.02
CA SER A 43 3.30 2.46 15.84
C SER A 43 3.00 2.54 17.33
N ILE A 44 3.84 1.91 18.15
CA ILE A 44 3.86 2.08 19.60
C ILE A 44 5.22 2.61 20.06
N ASN A 45 5.23 3.46 21.09
CA ASN A 45 6.46 3.96 21.71
C ASN A 45 7.05 2.89 22.65
N PHE A 46 7.54 1.79 22.09
CA PHE A 46 7.99 0.61 22.83
C PHE A 46 9.06 0.94 23.89
N ALA A 47 10.00 1.82 23.57
CA ALA A 47 11.08 2.20 24.49
C ALA A 47 10.61 2.99 25.73
N LEU A 48 9.41 3.57 25.71
CA LEU A 48 8.85 4.32 26.84
C LEU A 48 8.00 3.44 27.77
N LYS A 49 7.92 2.13 27.50
CA LYS A 49 7.12 1.17 28.25
C LYS A 49 7.93 0.56 29.39
N SER A 50 7.26 0.12 30.46
CA SER A 50 7.93 -0.63 31.52
C SER A 50 8.48 -1.97 30.99
N GLU A 51 9.45 -2.58 31.69
CA GLU A 51 10.00 -3.87 31.28
C GLU A 51 8.93 -4.97 31.20
N ASP A 52 7.97 -4.96 32.12
CA ASP A 52 6.83 -5.88 32.12
C ASP A 52 5.94 -5.67 30.89
N GLU A 53 5.62 -4.41 30.55
CA GLU A 53 4.85 -4.08 29.35
C GLU A 53 5.60 -4.49 28.07
N GLN A 54 6.91 -4.19 27.99
CA GLN A 54 7.75 -4.58 26.86
C GLN A 54 7.76 -6.09 26.67
N THR A 55 7.93 -6.85 27.75
CA THR A 55 7.90 -8.31 27.74
C THR A 55 6.53 -8.83 27.30
N ALA A 56 5.45 -8.25 27.81
CA ALA A 56 4.09 -8.60 27.41
C ALA A 56 3.86 -8.37 25.90
N PHE A 57 4.32 -7.26 25.34
CA PHE A 57 4.22 -6.99 23.91
C PHE A 57 5.02 -8.00 23.07
N ILE A 58 6.24 -8.36 23.49
CA ILE A 58 7.07 -9.35 22.79
C ILE A 58 6.37 -10.72 22.78
N VAL A 59 5.87 -11.18 23.92
CA VAL A 59 5.16 -12.46 24.02
C VAL A 59 3.89 -12.45 23.16
N GLN A 60 3.14 -11.36 23.14
CA GLN A 60 1.94 -11.26 22.30
C GLN A 60 2.27 -11.20 20.82
N PHE A 61 3.37 -10.55 20.43
CA PHE A 61 3.83 -10.54 19.05
C PHE A 61 4.31 -11.93 18.61
N GLN A 62 5.00 -12.67 19.49
CA GLN A 62 5.35 -14.07 19.26
C GLN A 62 4.09 -14.93 19.07
N ASN A 63 3.09 -14.79 19.93
CA ASN A 63 1.82 -15.52 19.82
C ASN A 63 1.09 -15.19 18.51
N PHE A 64 1.14 -13.94 18.06
CA PHE A 64 0.63 -13.54 16.75
C PHE A 64 1.36 -14.28 15.62
N LEU A 65 2.69 -14.25 15.58
CA LEU A 65 3.47 -14.94 14.56
C LEU A 65 3.19 -16.45 14.54
N ASN A 66 3.07 -17.07 15.72
CA ASN A 66 2.76 -18.50 15.84
C ASN A 66 1.33 -18.85 15.40
N SER A 67 0.41 -17.89 15.36
CA SER A 67 -0.98 -18.10 14.93
C SER A 67 -1.16 -18.08 13.41
N LEU A 68 -0.15 -17.63 12.66
CA LEU A 68 -0.23 -17.50 11.21
C LEU A 68 0.10 -18.82 10.53
N ASP A 69 -0.83 -19.33 9.72
CA ASP A 69 -0.65 -20.44 8.78
C ASP A 69 -0.31 -19.97 7.36
N PHE A 70 -0.11 -18.66 7.17
CA PHE A 70 0.30 -18.02 5.91
C PHE A 70 1.38 -16.96 6.17
N SER A 71 2.17 -16.66 5.14
CA SER A 71 3.17 -15.59 5.22
C SER A 71 2.49 -14.22 5.25
N VAL A 72 3.01 -13.29 6.03
CA VAL A 72 2.67 -11.87 5.99
C VAL A 72 3.92 -11.06 5.68
N GLN A 73 3.79 -9.94 5.00
CA GLN A 73 4.90 -9.04 4.75
C GLN A 73 4.71 -7.76 5.57
N ILE A 74 5.74 -7.39 6.33
CA ILE A 74 5.80 -6.09 6.99
C ILE A 74 6.65 -5.18 6.11
N PHE A 75 6.08 -4.04 5.71
CA PHE A 75 6.74 -3.04 4.89
C PHE A 75 6.74 -1.70 5.61
N VAL A 76 7.89 -1.04 5.67
CA VAL A 76 8.04 0.27 6.31
C VAL A 76 8.49 1.27 5.26
N GLN A 77 7.72 2.33 5.11
CA GLN A 77 8.03 3.42 4.20
C GLN A 77 8.45 4.64 5.01
N SER A 78 9.67 5.13 4.78
CA SER A 78 10.17 6.38 5.36
C SER A 78 10.11 7.46 4.29
N ARG A 79 9.45 8.59 4.57
CA ARG A 79 9.35 9.75 3.68
C ARG A 79 9.78 11.01 4.42
N MET A 80 10.28 12.02 3.69
CA MET A 80 10.44 13.34 4.28
C MET A 80 9.08 13.87 4.71
N LEU A 81 9.03 14.56 5.85
CA LEU A 81 7.82 15.19 6.35
C LEU A 81 7.38 16.28 5.37
N ASP A 82 6.18 16.14 4.80
CA ASP A 82 5.59 17.18 3.98
C ASP A 82 4.86 18.22 4.86
N ILE A 83 5.50 19.37 5.06
CA ILE A 83 4.93 20.49 5.81
C ILE A 83 4.11 21.45 4.95
N ARG A 84 4.04 21.27 3.63
CA ARG A 84 3.34 22.21 2.72
C ARG A 84 1.86 22.41 3.09
N PRO A 85 1.10 21.36 3.49
CA PRO A 85 -0.28 21.57 3.94
C PRO A 85 -0.36 22.48 5.17
N TYR A 86 0.56 22.31 6.13
CA TYR A 86 0.61 23.14 7.33
C TYR A 86 1.04 24.59 7.02
N VAL A 87 2.04 24.75 6.15
CA VAL A 87 2.43 26.09 5.66
C VAL A 87 1.24 26.77 4.97
N ALA A 88 0.48 26.05 4.15
CA ALA A 88 -0.69 26.59 3.47
C ALA A 88 -1.77 27.09 4.46
N THR A 89 -1.99 26.40 5.60
CA THR A 89 -2.93 26.90 6.61
C THR A 89 -2.43 28.18 7.27
N LEU A 90 -1.13 28.31 7.52
CA LEU A 90 -0.52 29.53 8.05
C LEU A 90 -0.57 30.68 7.03
N GLU A 91 -0.38 30.40 5.73
CA GLU A 91 -0.49 31.40 4.66
C GLU A 91 -1.92 31.94 4.51
N VAL A 92 -2.93 31.09 4.73
CA VAL A 92 -4.34 31.52 4.79
C VAL A 92 -4.56 32.46 5.97
N GLN A 93 -4.07 32.10 7.17
CA GLN A 93 -4.16 32.94 8.36
C GLN A 93 -3.42 34.27 8.19
N TYR A 94 -2.24 34.25 7.59
CA TYR A 94 -1.45 35.44 7.26
C TYR A 94 -2.26 36.46 6.44
N LYS A 95 -2.99 35.98 5.42
CA LYS A 95 -3.81 36.83 4.54
C LYS A 95 -5.06 37.40 5.24
N GLN A 96 -5.59 36.68 6.23
CA GLN A 96 -6.76 37.11 7.00
C GLN A 96 -6.42 38.04 8.18
N GLN A 97 -5.16 38.08 8.60
CA GLN A 97 -4.73 38.88 9.74
C GLN A 97 -4.69 40.38 9.39
N LEU A 98 -5.38 41.18 10.20
CA LEU A 98 -5.49 42.64 10.04
C LEU A 98 -4.36 43.39 10.76
N ASP A 99 -3.87 42.84 11.87
CA ASP A 99 -2.78 43.43 12.65
C ASP A 99 -1.42 43.20 11.99
N ASP A 100 -0.68 44.28 11.74
CA ASP A 100 0.60 44.24 11.01
C ASP A 100 1.71 43.52 11.78
N LEU A 101 1.77 43.69 13.11
CA LEU A 101 2.76 43.02 13.95
C LEU A 101 2.54 41.50 13.91
N MET A 102 1.29 41.07 14.01
CA MET A 102 0.93 39.66 13.93
C MET A 102 1.18 39.06 12.57
N ARG A 103 0.99 39.85 11.51
CA ARG A 103 1.33 39.43 10.16
C ARG A 103 2.83 39.17 10.01
N ILE A 104 3.69 40.00 10.60
CA ILE A 104 5.14 39.79 10.63
C ILE A 104 5.48 38.49 11.36
N GLN A 105 4.92 38.27 12.56
CA GLN A 105 5.19 37.06 13.33
C GLN A 105 4.80 35.76 12.61
N ILE A 106 3.65 35.74 11.92
CA ILE A 106 3.24 34.56 11.14
C ILE A 106 4.25 34.28 10.02
N ARG A 107 4.74 35.32 9.34
CA ARG A 107 5.75 35.15 8.27
C ARG A 107 7.06 34.60 8.82
N GLU A 108 7.57 35.19 9.89
CA GLU A 108 8.81 34.72 10.54
C GLU A 108 8.67 33.27 11.02
N TYR A 109 7.51 32.91 11.57
CA TYR A 109 7.23 31.54 11.97
C TYR A 109 7.20 30.56 10.79
N ILE A 110 6.60 30.94 9.65
CA ILE A 110 6.63 30.14 8.43
C ILE A 110 8.07 29.91 7.96
N GLU A 111 8.88 30.97 7.92
CA GLU A 111 10.30 30.89 7.51
C GLU A 111 11.13 30.04 8.48
N PHE A 112 10.88 30.19 9.78
CA PHE A 112 11.50 29.36 10.82
C PHE A 112 11.14 27.88 10.64
N ILE A 113 9.86 27.52 10.50
CA ILE A 113 9.45 26.12 10.34
C ILE A 113 10.01 25.51 9.06
N LYS A 114 10.03 26.25 7.94
CA LYS A 114 10.65 25.79 6.69
C LYS A 114 12.14 25.49 6.89
N SER A 115 12.91 26.45 7.38
CA SER A 115 14.34 26.27 7.59
C SER A 115 14.67 25.19 8.62
N PHE A 116 13.90 25.11 9.72
CA PHE A 116 14.08 24.10 10.75
C PHE A 116 13.82 22.68 10.23
N THR A 117 12.73 22.48 9.48
CA THR A 117 12.35 21.15 8.96
C THR A 117 13.30 20.67 7.87
N GLU A 118 13.78 21.57 7.00
CA GLU A 118 14.83 21.29 6.02
C GLU A 118 16.15 20.92 6.70
N ALA A 119 16.57 21.67 7.72
CA ALA A 119 17.81 21.39 8.45
C ALA A 119 17.76 20.08 9.25
N ALA A 120 16.62 19.81 9.90
CA ALA A 120 16.44 18.65 10.76
C ALA A 120 16.19 17.34 9.99
N ASN A 121 15.96 17.39 8.67
CA ASN A 121 15.66 16.22 7.82
C ASN A 121 14.58 15.30 8.46
N ILE A 122 13.48 15.90 8.89
CA ILE A 122 12.44 15.19 9.64
C ILE A 122 11.75 14.17 8.73
N MET A 123 11.69 12.91 9.17
CA MET A 123 11.08 11.81 8.44
C MET A 123 9.75 11.39 9.07
N THR A 124 8.77 11.09 8.23
CA THR A 124 7.57 10.33 8.59
C THR A 124 7.75 8.87 8.24
N LYS A 125 7.20 7.98 9.08
CA LYS A 125 7.23 6.52 8.85
C LYS A 125 5.82 5.99 8.79
N ASN A 126 5.48 5.35 7.68
CA ASN A 126 4.26 4.60 7.51
C ASN A 126 4.57 3.11 7.57
N PHE A 127 3.77 2.37 8.33
CA PHE A 127 3.94 0.93 8.54
C PHE A 127 2.80 0.21 7.85
N PHE A 128 3.13 -0.78 7.03
CA PHE A 128 2.17 -1.55 6.27
C PHE A 128 2.34 -3.04 6.57
N VAL A 129 1.22 -3.75 6.60
CA VAL A 129 1.18 -5.21 6.68
C VAL A 129 0.43 -5.72 5.46
N VAL A 130 1.10 -6.48 4.61
CA VAL A 130 0.50 -7.06 3.40
C VAL A 130 0.09 -8.49 3.69
N VAL A 131 -1.20 -8.77 3.47
CA VAL A 131 -1.82 -10.06 3.69
C VAL A 131 -2.06 -10.74 2.33
N PRO A 132 -1.36 -11.85 2.04
CA PRO A 132 -1.54 -12.56 0.80
C PRO A 132 -2.67 -13.59 0.88
N TYR A 133 -3.40 -13.69 -0.22
CA TYR A 133 -4.19 -14.86 -0.56
C TYR A 133 -3.84 -15.29 -1.98
N ALA A 134 -3.72 -16.59 -2.19
CA ALA A 134 -3.59 -17.16 -3.52
C ALA A 134 -4.51 -18.39 -3.54
N PRO A 135 -5.47 -18.47 -4.47
CA PRO A 135 -6.27 -19.68 -4.59
C PRO A 135 -5.32 -20.84 -4.88
N ALA A 136 -5.56 -21.99 -4.27
CA ALA A 136 -4.85 -23.19 -4.63
C ALA A 136 -5.04 -23.40 -6.14
N VAL A 137 -3.95 -23.41 -6.90
CA VAL A 137 -4.00 -23.78 -8.31
C VAL A 137 -4.41 -25.25 -8.31
N ILE A 138 -5.71 -25.50 -8.40
CA ILE A 138 -6.21 -26.82 -8.76
C ILE A 138 -5.74 -26.97 -10.20
N THR A 139 -4.56 -27.57 -10.36
CA THR A 139 -4.13 -28.14 -11.62
C THR A 139 -5.20 -29.18 -11.93
N LYS A 140 -6.27 -28.78 -12.62
CA LYS A 140 -7.17 -29.72 -13.27
C LYS A 140 -6.24 -30.51 -14.16
N LYS A 141 -5.89 -31.73 -13.73
CA LYS A 141 -5.28 -32.71 -14.61
C LYS A 141 -6.26 -32.81 -15.78
N ASN A 142 -5.89 -32.19 -16.88
CA ASN A 142 -6.62 -32.26 -18.12
C ASN A 142 -6.67 -33.74 -18.47
N GLY A 143 -7.79 -34.39 -18.14
CA GLY A 143 -8.07 -35.72 -18.63
C GLY A 143 -8.10 -35.71 -20.16
N PRO A 144 -8.09 -36.88 -20.81
CA PRO A 144 -8.08 -37.00 -22.27
C PRO A 144 -9.24 -36.26 -22.99
N ALA A 145 -10.25 -35.78 -22.26
CA ALA A 145 -11.31 -34.90 -22.74
C ALA A 145 -10.86 -33.48 -23.15
N SER A 146 -9.65 -33.04 -22.79
CA SER A 146 -9.10 -31.72 -23.18
C SER A 146 -8.73 -31.60 -24.66
N TYR A 147 -8.79 -32.69 -25.44
CA TYR A 147 -8.49 -32.71 -26.88
C TYR A 147 -9.73 -32.52 -27.77
N LEU A 148 -10.93 -32.35 -27.18
CA LEU A 148 -12.14 -32.11 -27.96
C LEU A 148 -12.26 -30.61 -28.34
N PRO A 149 -12.36 -30.26 -29.63
CA PRO A 149 -12.33 -28.87 -30.11
C PRO A 149 -13.61 -28.05 -29.84
N PHE A 150 -14.50 -28.54 -28.96
CA PHE A 150 -15.83 -27.97 -28.71
C PHE A 150 -16.18 -27.75 -27.22
N GLY A 151 -15.22 -27.86 -26.28
CA GLY A 151 -15.54 -28.01 -24.85
C GLY A 151 -14.89 -27.06 -23.86
N ALA A 152 -14.05 -26.11 -24.26
CA ALA A 152 -13.51 -25.11 -23.34
C ALA A 152 -14.47 -23.92 -23.23
N GLY A 153 -15.57 -24.10 -22.50
CA GLY A 153 -16.49 -23.02 -22.16
C GLY A 153 -15.71 -21.90 -21.47
N LYS A 154 -15.63 -20.73 -22.11
CA LYS A 154 -15.15 -19.50 -21.49
C LYS A 154 -16.05 -19.25 -20.28
N LYS A 155 -15.46 -19.14 -19.08
CA LYS A 155 -16.23 -18.84 -17.85
C LYS A 155 -17.09 -17.61 -18.11
N THR A 156 -18.33 -17.64 -17.65
CA THR A 156 -19.19 -16.48 -17.72
C THR A 156 -18.71 -15.42 -16.71
N THR A 157 -18.93 -14.14 -17.02
CA THR A 157 -18.55 -13.03 -16.12
C THR A 157 -19.16 -13.17 -14.72
N GLU A 158 -20.34 -13.78 -14.61
CA GLU A 158 -20.98 -14.08 -13.33
C GLU A 158 -20.24 -15.16 -12.53
N GLU A 159 -19.77 -16.23 -13.18
CA GLU A 159 -18.97 -17.28 -12.54
C GLU A 159 -17.61 -16.75 -12.05
N GLU A 160 -17.00 -15.84 -12.82
CA GLU A 160 -15.75 -15.18 -12.43
C GLU A 160 -15.94 -14.27 -11.21
N ASN A 161 -16.99 -13.47 -11.19
CA ASN A 161 -17.32 -12.60 -10.05
C ASN A 161 -17.61 -13.40 -8.78
N ARG A 162 -18.41 -14.46 -8.88
CA ARG A 162 -18.69 -15.35 -7.74
C ARG A 162 -17.41 -15.98 -7.20
N SER A 163 -16.54 -16.46 -8.08
CA SER A 163 -15.25 -17.03 -7.66
C SER A 163 -14.35 -15.98 -7.00
N PHE A 164 -14.40 -14.73 -7.46
CA PHE A 164 -13.67 -13.63 -6.83
C PHE A 164 -14.19 -13.34 -5.42
N GLU A 165 -15.51 -13.20 -5.24
CA GLU A 165 -16.14 -12.98 -3.93
C GLU A 165 -15.79 -14.09 -2.92
N GLU A 166 -15.76 -15.34 -3.36
CA GLU A 166 -15.32 -16.47 -2.53
C GLU A 166 -13.86 -16.30 -2.08
N GLN A 167 -12.96 -15.90 -2.98
CA GLN A 167 -11.54 -15.65 -2.65
C GLN A 167 -11.36 -14.44 -1.74
N VAL A 168 -12.16 -13.37 -1.95
CA VAL A 168 -12.17 -12.19 -1.07
C VAL A 168 -12.60 -12.58 0.33
N SER A 169 -13.66 -13.38 0.48
CA SER A 169 -14.10 -13.85 1.80
C SER A 169 -13.00 -14.64 2.55
N GLN A 170 -12.21 -15.44 1.82
CA GLN A 170 -11.06 -16.14 2.41
C GLN A 170 -9.93 -15.17 2.81
N LEU A 171 -9.69 -14.13 2.01
CA LEU A 171 -8.72 -13.09 2.33
C LEU A 171 -9.17 -12.26 3.56
N GLU A 172 -10.46 -11.94 3.68
CA GLU A 172 -11.05 -11.25 4.83
C GLU A 172 -10.85 -12.05 6.13
N GLN A 173 -10.99 -13.37 6.09
CA GLN A 173 -10.67 -14.22 7.24
C GLN A 173 -9.21 -14.08 7.66
N ARG A 174 -8.27 -14.07 6.70
CA ARG A 174 -6.84 -13.85 6.97
C ARG A 174 -6.56 -12.46 7.51
N ILE A 175 -7.20 -11.42 6.96
CA ILE A 175 -7.12 -10.06 7.46
C ILE A 175 -7.58 -10.02 8.92
N SER A 176 -8.72 -10.61 9.24
CA SER A 176 -9.24 -10.65 10.61
C SER A 176 -8.27 -11.32 11.58
N ILE A 177 -7.63 -12.43 11.20
CA ILE A 177 -6.59 -13.08 12.02
C ILE A 177 -5.44 -12.11 12.30
N VAL A 178 -4.96 -11.41 11.25
CA VAL A 178 -3.88 -10.43 11.36
C VAL A 178 -4.25 -9.24 12.25
N GLN A 179 -5.42 -8.65 12.03
CA GLN A 179 -5.89 -7.51 12.82
C GLN A 179 -6.07 -7.88 14.29
N GLN A 180 -6.72 -9.01 14.58
CA GLN A 180 -6.92 -9.48 15.95
C GLN A 180 -5.59 -9.81 16.64
N GLY A 181 -4.63 -10.37 15.91
CA GLY A 181 -3.29 -10.65 16.41
C GLY A 181 -2.53 -9.39 16.81
N LEU A 182 -2.48 -8.41 15.91
CA LEU A 182 -1.75 -7.15 16.11
C LEU A 182 -2.40 -6.23 17.15
N VAL A 183 -3.73 -6.21 17.25
CA VAL A 183 -4.41 -5.39 18.27
C VAL A 183 -3.98 -5.79 19.69
N ARG A 184 -3.71 -7.08 19.93
CA ARG A 184 -3.19 -7.56 21.22
C ARG A 184 -1.77 -7.10 21.54
N THR A 185 -1.01 -6.67 20.53
CA THR A 185 0.32 -6.09 20.70
C THR A 185 0.27 -4.56 20.81
N GLY A 186 -0.92 -3.98 20.94
CA GLY A 186 -1.12 -2.53 20.95
C GLY A 186 -1.04 -1.88 19.56
N VAL A 187 -0.91 -2.66 18.49
CA VAL A 187 -0.83 -2.16 17.11
C VAL A 187 -2.23 -2.21 16.47
N ARG A 188 -2.78 -1.04 16.14
CA ARG A 188 -4.04 -0.94 15.42
C ARG A 188 -3.79 -0.98 13.93
N THR A 189 -4.71 -1.57 13.18
CA THR A 189 -4.60 -1.69 11.73
C THR A 189 -5.91 -1.32 11.05
N VAL A 190 -5.80 -0.71 9.87
CA VAL A 190 -6.92 -0.36 9.00
C VAL A 190 -6.57 -0.81 7.58
N GLN A 191 -7.49 -1.47 6.89
CA GLN A 191 -7.29 -1.85 5.49
C GLN A 191 -7.34 -0.61 4.59
N LEU A 192 -6.42 -0.53 3.63
CA LEU A 192 -6.45 0.52 2.62
C LEU A 192 -7.64 0.33 1.68
N GLY A 193 -8.31 1.43 1.32
CA GLY A 193 -9.28 1.46 0.24
C GLY A 193 -8.61 1.43 -1.14
N THR A 194 -9.43 1.47 -2.18
CA THR A 194 -8.96 1.42 -3.57
C THR A 194 -8.06 2.62 -3.89
N GLU A 195 -8.45 3.82 -3.49
CA GLU A 195 -7.68 5.04 -3.77
C GLU A 195 -6.33 5.03 -3.06
N GLU A 196 -6.31 4.68 -1.78
CA GLU A 196 -5.09 4.65 -0.98
C GLU A 196 -4.13 3.55 -1.43
N ALA A 197 -4.65 2.39 -1.84
CA ALA A 197 -3.84 1.32 -2.40
C ALA A 197 -3.22 1.72 -3.76
N ILE A 198 -3.99 2.38 -4.63
CA ILE A 198 -3.50 2.91 -5.91
C ILE A 198 -2.44 3.98 -5.67
N GLU A 199 -2.67 4.90 -4.74
CA GLU A 199 -1.70 5.94 -4.37
C GLU A 199 -0.39 5.34 -3.83
N LEU A 200 -0.50 4.34 -2.95
CA LEU A 200 0.67 3.62 -2.43
C LEU A 200 1.48 2.99 -3.57
N LEU A 201 0.82 2.26 -4.48
CA LEU A 201 1.47 1.62 -5.62
C LEU A 201 2.11 2.66 -6.55
N TYR A 202 1.38 3.71 -6.90
CA TYR A 202 1.90 4.80 -7.74
C TYR A 202 3.18 5.39 -7.15
N LYS A 203 3.14 5.73 -5.86
CA LYS A 203 4.30 6.26 -5.13
C LYS A 203 5.47 5.28 -5.05
N MET A 204 5.21 3.98 -4.99
CA MET A 204 6.26 2.95 -5.01
C MET A 204 6.95 2.83 -6.36
N PHE A 205 6.20 2.95 -7.46
CA PHE A 205 6.76 2.89 -8.82
C PHE A 205 7.31 4.22 -9.32
N ASN A 206 6.98 5.34 -8.65
CA ASN A 206 7.43 6.69 -9.00
C ASN A 206 8.12 7.39 -7.82
N PRO A 207 9.28 6.88 -7.33
CA PRO A 207 9.98 7.45 -6.16
C PRO A 207 10.52 8.88 -6.36
N GLY A 208 10.56 9.39 -7.60
CA GLY A 208 10.99 10.75 -7.90
C GLY A 208 9.88 11.81 -7.82
N GLU A 209 8.61 11.40 -7.67
CA GLU A 209 7.45 12.30 -7.60
C GLU A 209 6.92 12.47 -6.17
N ASP A 210 7.73 12.14 -5.17
CA ASP A 210 7.44 12.23 -3.75
C ASP A 210 7.09 13.69 -3.36
N GLY A 211 5.82 14.05 -3.52
CA GLY A 211 5.31 15.39 -3.24
C GLY A 211 4.23 15.89 -4.20
N LYS A 212 3.97 15.23 -5.33
CA LYS A 212 2.82 15.58 -6.17
C LYS A 212 1.63 14.67 -5.80
N PRO A 213 0.44 15.21 -5.50
CA PRO A 213 -0.76 14.39 -5.49
C PRO A 213 -0.92 13.74 -6.87
N MET A 214 -1.44 12.51 -6.90
CA MET A 214 -1.65 11.81 -8.17
C MET A 214 -2.48 12.68 -9.12
N PRO A 215 -2.05 12.88 -10.38
CA PRO A 215 -2.88 13.55 -11.36
C PRO A 215 -4.16 12.72 -11.55
N VAL A 216 -5.30 13.30 -11.19
CA VAL A 216 -6.61 12.66 -11.38
C VAL A 216 -6.90 12.62 -12.89
N PRO A 217 -7.25 11.46 -13.47
CA PRO A 217 -7.57 11.40 -14.91
C PRO A 217 -8.74 12.34 -15.23
N GLY A 218 -8.50 13.37 -16.05
CA GLY A 218 -9.55 14.28 -16.53
C GLY A 218 -9.41 15.76 -16.17
N GLN A 219 -8.26 16.22 -15.66
CA GLN A 219 -7.94 17.64 -15.55
C GLN A 219 -6.75 18.00 -16.46
N GLU A 220 -7.04 18.16 -17.76
CA GLU A 220 -6.29 19.02 -18.69
C GLU A 220 -7.26 20.01 -19.33
#